data_AF-A0A2M9X8L9-F1
#
_entry.id   AF-A0A2M9X8L9-F1
#
_cell.length_a   1.000
_cell.length_b   1.000
_cell.length_c   1.000
_cell.angle_alpha   90.00
_cell.angle_beta   90.00
_cell.angle_gamma   90.00
#
_symmetry.space_group_name_H-M   'P 1'
#
loop_
_entity.id
_entity.type
_entity.pdbx_description
1 polymer ?
#
loop_
_entity_poly.entity_id
_entity_poly.type
_entity_poly.pdbx_seq_one_letter_code
_entity_poly.pdbx_strand_id
1 'polypeptide(L)'
;MERVKDSRFLFDLKRKFRYILEEVEKNTYDQDSEVRELETVWEEMFDVASRNDTPYFKARLSNLKRQLDGFVRNKAYEKQEFDRIYRQLEKIRKDDTVEFLDESMRSTLGRISENTNRVTANVSGSGLEPGSLGGIPLLLTFRCGTVHFIVKSGPKKIFKNVHRNKDKVLYEGKKYPIFPSRSIYFSWEGEGRAWETEPGTLLMIRYPEGNRFFRCDALGDTFRIPEDTFKRRLQPTDKQSSEIRYYFRKAGIRYYYIPQKGE
;
A
#
# COMPACT_ATOMS: atom_id res chain seq x y z
N MET A 1 -12.59 -47.75 -36.13
CA MET A 1 -12.29 -46.40 -36.67
C MET A 1 -12.25 -45.33 -35.56
N GLU A 2 -12.95 -45.51 -34.43
CA GLU A 2 -12.91 -44.60 -33.26
C GLU A 2 -11.57 -44.56 -32.52
N ARG A 3 -10.93 -45.71 -32.24
CA ARG A 3 -9.63 -45.75 -31.54
C ARG A 3 -8.50 -44.93 -32.21
N VAL A 4 -8.55 -44.77 -33.54
CA VAL A 4 -7.58 -43.96 -34.31
C VAL A 4 -7.94 -42.46 -34.27
N LYS A 5 -9.22 -42.13 -34.09
CA LYS A 5 -9.66 -40.74 -33.83
C LYS A 5 -9.31 -40.33 -32.40
N ASP A 6 -9.47 -41.23 -31.44
CA ASP A 6 -9.09 -41.02 -30.03
C ASP A 6 -7.58 -40.84 -29.88
N SER A 7 -6.77 -41.60 -30.63
CA SER A 7 -5.32 -41.43 -30.60
C SER A 7 -4.88 -40.08 -31.19
N ARG A 8 -5.47 -39.65 -32.32
CA ARG A 8 -5.20 -38.32 -32.90
C ARG A 8 -5.58 -37.20 -31.94
N PHE A 9 -6.75 -37.30 -31.32
CA PHE A 9 -7.21 -36.34 -30.31
C PHE A 9 -6.26 -36.26 -29.10
N LEU A 10 -5.75 -37.41 -28.62
CA LEU A 10 -4.75 -37.46 -27.56
C LEU A 10 -3.43 -36.77 -27.96
N PHE A 11 -2.98 -36.94 -29.20
CA PHE A 11 -1.76 -36.26 -29.68
C PHE A 11 -1.96 -34.75 -29.83
N ASP A 12 -3.16 -34.29 -30.19
CA ASP A 12 -3.48 -32.86 -30.23
C ASP A 12 -3.56 -32.26 -28.82
N LEU A 13 -4.13 -32.99 -27.85
CA LEU A 13 -4.10 -32.60 -26.43
C LEU A 13 -2.66 -32.55 -25.88
N LYS A 14 -1.81 -33.52 -26.24
CA LYS A 14 -0.38 -33.50 -25.88
C LYS A 14 0.32 -32.26 -26.42
N ARG A 15 0.07 -31.89 -27.68
CA ARG A 15 0.62 -30.66 -28.29
C ARG A 15 0.17 -29.41 -27.55
N LYS A 16 -1.12 -29.32 -27.22
CA LYS A 16 -1.68 -28.23 -26.43
C LYS A 16 -1.07 -28.15 -25.03
N PHE A 17 -0.92 -29.28 -24.35
CA PHE A 17 -0.26 -29.36 -23.04
C PHE A 17 1.18 -28.85 -23.12
N ARG A 18 1.94 -29.30 -24.13
CA ARG A 18 3.32 -28.85 -24.35
C ARG A 18 3.39 -27.35 -24.58
N TYR A 19 2.53 -26.80 -25.43
CA TYR A 19 2.49 -25.36 -25.67
C TYR A 19 2.18 -24.57 -24.39
N ILE A 20 1.21 -25.02 -23.59
CA ILE A 20 0.89 -24.39 -22.30
C ILE A 20 2.08 -24.48 -21.34
N LEU A 21 2.79 -25.62 -21.33
CA LEU A 21 3.97 -25.81 -20.50
C LEU A 21 5.11 -24.88 -20.94
N GLU A 22 5.35 -24.73 -22.24
CA GLU A 22 6.36 -23.81 -22.81
C GLU A 22 6.04 -22.35 -22.45
N GLU A 23 4.76 -21.94 -22.47
CA GLU A 23 4.35 -20.60 -22.04
C GLU A 23 4.51 -20.40 -20.52
N VAL A 24 4.22 -21.42 -19.70
CA VAL A 24 4.43 -21.37 -18.25
C VAL A 24 5.93 -21.28 -17.93
N GLU A 25 6.75 -22.08 -18.62
CA GLU A 25 8.20 -22.06 -18.50
C GLU A 25 8.75 -20.69 -18.87
N LYS A 26 8.35 -20.12 -20.02
CA LYS A 26 8.75 -18.79 -20.45
C LYS A 26 8.36 -17.71 -19.43
N ASN A 27 7.12 -17.71 -18.94
CA ASN A 27 6.68 -16.75 -17.92
C ASN A 27 7.42 -16.91 -16.59
N THR A 28 7.93 -18.11 -16.28
CA THR A 28 8.75 -18.38 -15.09
C THR A 28 10.18 -17.89 -15.27
N TYR A 29 10.75 -18.01 -16.49
CA TYR A 29 12.08 -17.53 -16.82
C TYR A 29 12.14 -16.00 -17.04
N ASP A 30 11.10 -15.40 -17.61
CA ASP A 30 11.01 -13.94 -17.77
C ASP A 30 11.02 -13.22 -16.40
N GLN A 31 10.58 -13.89 -15.34
CA GLN A 31 10.61 -13.41 -13.95
C GLN A 31 12.01 -13.34 -13.32
N ASP A 32 13.04 -13.91 -13.95
CA ASP A 32 14.43 -13.80 -13.49
C ASP A 32 14.88 -12.32 -13.49
N SER A 33 14.28 -11.47 -14.34
CA SER A 33 14.60 -10.05 -14.41
C SER A 33 14.08 -9.28 -13.19
N GLU A 34 12.83 -9.52 -12.78
CA GLU A 34 12.20 -8.92 -11.60
C GLU A 34 12.81 -9.46 -10.31
N VAL A 35 13.21 -10.74 -10.28
CA VAL A 35 13.95 -11.31 -9.15
C VAL A 35 15.29 -10.61 -8.96
N ARG A 36 16.04 -10.36 -10.04
CA ARG A 36 17.30 -9.60 -9.97
C ARG A 36 17.07 -8.18 -9.45
N GLU A 37 16.01 -7.51 -9.90
CA GLU A 37 15.65 -6.19 -9.39
C GLU A 37 15.36 -6.22 -7.87
N LEU A 38 14.64 -7.24 -7.38
CA LEU A 38 14.41 -7.43 -5.95
C LEU A 38 15.70 -7.66 -5.16
N GLU A 39 16.66 -8.40 -5.72
CA GLU A 39 17.97 -8.60 -5.10
C GLU A 39 18.78 -7.29 -5.05
N THR A 40 18.80 -6.51 -6.14
CA THR A 40 19.46 -5.20 -6.17
C THR A 40 18.84 -4.24 -5.14
N VAL A 41 17.51 -4.15 -5.07
CA VAL A 41 16.83 -3.30 -4.08
C VAL A 41 17.15 -3.75 -2.65
N TRP A 42 17.25 -5.06 -2.41
CA TRP A 42 17.64 -5.58 -1.10
C TRP A 42 19.09 -5.18 -0.75
N GLU A 43 20.02 -5.29 -1.68
CA GLU A 43 21.43 -4.88 -1.49
C GLU A 43 21.52 -3.39 -1.16
N GLU A 44 20.81 -2.53 -1.88
CA GLU A 44 20.76 -1.09 -1.60
C GLU A 44 20.24 -0.80 -0.18
N MET A 45 19.15 -1.47 0.24
CA MET A 45 18.62 -1.33 1.59
C MET A 45 19.63 -1.79 2.65
N PHE A 46 20.35 -2.88 2.39
CA PHE A 46 21.33 -3.43 3.31
C PHE A 46 22.57 -2.55 3.44
N ASP A 47 23.02 -1.96 2.33
CA ASP A 47 24.10 -0.98 2.29
C ASP A 47 23.75 0.27 3.10
N VAL A 48 22.53 0.80 2.93
CA VAL A 48 22.05 1.95 3.72
C VAL A 48 22.02 1.61 5.20
N ALA A 49 21.48 0.45 5.59
CA ALA A 49 21.50 0.01 6.98
C ALA A 49 22.92 -0.19 7.53
N SER A 50 23.86 -0.59 6.65
CA SER A 50 25.26 -0.83 6.98
C SER A 50 26.07 0.42 7.21
N ARG A 51 25.92 1.42 6.33
CA ARG A 51 26.59 2.72 6.44
C ARG A 51 26.15 3.51 7.67
N ASN A 52 24.89 3.38 8.06
CA ASN A 52 24.31 4.09 9.21
C ASN A 52 24.37 3.28 10.53
N ASP A 53 25.11 2.18 10.54
CA ASP A 53 25.22 1.22 11.65
C ASP A 53 23.92 0.98 12.42
N THR A 54 22.93 0.38 11.75
CA THR A 54 21.63 0.05 12.34
C THR A 54 21.47 -1.47 12.51
N PRO A 55 21.92 -2.07 13.64
CA PRO A 55 21.89 -3.52 13.86
C PRO A 55 20.49 -4.12 13.72
N TYR A 56 19.47 -3.39 14.15
CA TYR A 56 18.08 -3.82 14.03
C TYR A 56 17.69 -4.02 12.56
N PHE A 57 17.92 -3.02 11.71
CA PHE A 57 17.58 -3.11 10.29
C PHE A 57 18.43 -4.13 9.55
N LYS A 58 19.74 -4.24 9.87
CA LYS A 58 20.61 -5.32 9.36
C LYS A 58 19.99 -6.70 9.62
N ALA A 59 19.58 -6.97 10.87
CA ALA A 59 18.99 -8.26 11.24
C ALA A 59 17.64 -8.52 10.54
N ARG A 60 16.80 -7.49 10.34
CA ARG A 60 15.54 -7.61 9.58
C ARG A 60 15.80 -7.89 8.10
N LEU A 61 16.75 -7.19 7.50
CA LEU A 61 17.12 -7.37 6.09
C LEU A 61 17.78 -8.72 5.84
N SER A 62 18.64 -9.23 6.74
CA SER A 62 19.17 -10.60 6.62
C SER A 62 18.06 -11.66 6.65
N ASN A 63 17.03 -11.47 7.47
CA ASN A 63 15.86 -12.35 7.47
C ASN A 63 15.04 -12.26 6.18
N LEU A 64 14.90 -11.05 5.63
CA LEU A 64 14.25 -10.83 4.34
C LEU A 64 15.01 -11.53 3.20
N LYS A 65 16.35 -11.42 3.17
CA LYS A 65 17.21 -12.11 2.19
C LYS A 65 17.03 -13.62 2.22
N ARG A 66 17.04 -14.21 3.41
CA ARG A 66 16.81 -15.66 3.58
C ARG A 66 15.46 -16.10 3.02
N GLN A 67 14.41 -15.29 3.14
CA GLN A 67 13.10 -15.62 2.55
C GLN A 67 13.10 -15.43 1.03
N LEU A 68 13.78 -14.39 0.53
CA LEU A 68 13.96 -14.15 -0.91
C LEU A 68 14.76 -15.29 -1.56
N ASP A 69 15.87 -15.71 -0.97
CA ASP A 69 16.68 -16.84 -1.46
C ASP A 69 15.89 -18.15 -1.47
N GLY A 70 15.06 -18.37 -0.45
CA GLY A 70 14.14 -19.50 -0.38
C GLY A 70 13.13 -19.49 -1.53
N PHE A 71 12.53 -18.34 -1.80
CA PHE A 71 11.59 -18.11 -2.89
C PHE A 71 12.23 -18.36 -4.27
N VAL A 72 13.43 -17.82 -4.51
CA VAL A 72 14.17 -18.01 -5.77
C VAL A 72 14.54 -19.49 -5.97
N ARG A 73 15.03 -20.15 -4.92
CA ARG A 73 15.46 -21.56 -5.01
C ARG A 73 14.29 -22.51 -5.21
N ASN A 74 13.15 -22.26 -4.59
CA ASN A 74 11.99 -23.13 -4.70
C ASN A 74 11.28 -22.99 -6.05
N LYS A 75 11.52 -21.89 -6.80
CA LYS A 75 10.75 -21.52 -8.01
C LYS A 75 9.23 -21.63 -7.82
N ALA A 76 8.76 -21.50 -6.58
CA ALA A 76 7.39 -21.73 -6.21
C ALA A 76 6.66 -20.39 -6.11
N TYR A 77 5.92 -20.06 -7.14
CA TYR A 77 5.16 -18.81 -7.20
C TYR A 77 3.80 -18.95 -6.51
N GLU A 78 3.80 -19.61 -5.35
CA GLU A 78 2.59 -19.79 -4.55
C GLU A 78 2.37 -18.58 -3.65
N LYS A 79 1.10 -18.19 -3.49
CA LYS A 79 0.69 -17.07 -2.62
C LYS A 79 1.30 -17.14 -1.22
N GLN A 80 1.45 -18.34 -0.66
CA GLN A 80 2.01 -18.52 0.67
C GLN A 80 3.47 -18.07 0.78
N GLU A 81 4.25 -18.20 -0.29
CA GLU A 81 5.65 -17.75 -0.30
C GLU A 81 5.73 -16.21 -0.32
N PHE A 82 4.88 -15.57 -1.12
CA PHE A 82 4.75 -14.11 -1.12
C PHE A 82 4.26 -13.56 0.22
N ASP A 83 3.27 -14.20 0.85
CA ASP A 83 2.75 -13.78 2.16
C ASP A 83 3.85 -13.80 3.23
N ARG A 84 4.81 -14.74 3.15
CA ARG A 84 5.98 -14.77 4.07
C ARG A 84 6.89 -13.57 3.85
N ILE A 85 7.19 -13.23 2.59
CA ILE A 85 8.02 -12.07 2.26
C ILE A 85 7.35 -10.77 2.72
N TYR A 86 6.06 -10.59 2.41
CA TYR A 86 5.29 -9.40 2.83
C TYR A 86 5.27 -9.23 4.36
N ARG A 87 5.08 -10.31 5.13
CA ARG A 87 5.13 -10.25 6.59
C ARG A 87 6.50 -9.84 7.13
N GLN A 88 7.61 -10.13 6.43
CA GLN A 88 8.93 -9.64 6.86
C GLN A 88 9.09 -8.15 6.54
N LEU A 89 8.58 -7.69 5.39
CA LEU A 89 8.57 -6.28 5.02
C LEU A 89 7.75 -5.44 6.01
N GLU A 90 6.59 -5.91 6.48
CA GLU A 90 5.76 -5.21 7.48
C GLU A 90 6.46 -4.99 8.83
N LYS A 91 7.51 -5.77 9.13
CA LYS A 91 8.32 -5.59 10.34
C LYS A 91 9.36 -4.48 10.21
N ILE A 92 9.62 -4.01 9.00
CA ILE A 92 10.49 -2.86 8.71
C ILE A 92 9.58 -1.64 8.66
N ARG A 93 9.40 -0.98 9.81
CA ARG A 93 8.45 0.13 9.92
C ARG A 93 9.13 1.47 9.70
N LYS A 94 8.38 2.42 9.14
CA LYS A 94 8.83 3.80 8.99
C LYS A 94 9.03 4.49 10.35
N ASP A 95 8.25 4.10 11.36
CA ASP A 95 8.37 4.70 12.70
C ASP A 95 9.68 4.31 13.40
N ASP A 96 10.36 3.26 12.92
CA ASP A 96 11.66 2.81 13.42
C ASP A 96 12.82 3.72 12.90
N THR A 97 12.52 4.85 12.24
CA THR A 97 13.54 5.83 11.78
C THR A 97 14.43 6.40 12.89
N VAL A 98 14.03 6.27 14.16
CA VAL A 98 14.85 6.69 15.32
C VAL A 98 16.18 5.92 15.37
N GLU A 99 16.21 4.70 14.81
CA GLU A 99 17.43 3.90 14.72
C GLU A 99 18.50 4.55 13.84
N PHE A 100 18.09 5.33 12.82
CA PHE A 100 18.99 6.08 11.94
C PHE A 100 19.42 7.45 12.50
N LEU A 101 18.98 7.80 13.71
CA LEU A 101 19.37 9.04 14.36
C LEU A 101 20.63 8.81 15.21
N ASP A 102 21.63 9.69 15.06
CA ASP A 102 22.84 9.71 15.88
C ASP A 102 22.51 9.86 17.37
N GLU A 103 23.40 9.36 18.24
CA GLU A 103 23.27 9.37 19.70
C GLU A 103 22.93 10.77 20.27
N SER A 104 23.48 11.83 19.66
CA SER A 104 23.21 13.22 20.02
C SER A 104 21.75 13.64 19.75
N MET A 105 21.17 13.20 18.62
CA MET A 105 19.79 13.45 18.26
C MET A 105 18.82 12.57 19.06
N ARG A 106 19.20 11.33 19.37
CA ARG A 106 18.46 10.46 20.30
C ARG A 106 18.36 11.07 21.69
N SER A 107 19.45 11.64 22.22
CA SER A 107 19.43 12.34 23.52
C SER A 107 18.55 13.60 23.49
N THR A 108 18.50 14.29 22.36
CA THR A 108 17.69 15.50 22.17
C THR A 108 16.20 15.13 22.09
N LEU A 109 15.84 14.06 21.37
CA LEU A 109 14.48 13.52 21.32
C LEU A 109 14.04 12.91 22.66
N GLY A 110 14.93 12.25 23.39
CA GLY A 110 14.67 11.78 24.75
C GLY A 110 14.34 12.94 25.70
N ARG A 111 15.13 14.02 25.64
CA ARG A 111 14.88 15.26 26.40
C ARG A 111 13.59 15.97 25.99
N ILE A 112 13.25 15.95 24.71
CA ILE A 112 11.98 16.51 24.21
C ILE A 112 10.81 15.64 24.69
N SER A 113 10.92 14.31 24.61
CA SER A 113 9.92 13.35 25.08
C SER A 113 9.60 13.52 26.57
N GLU A 114 10.62 13.67 27.42
CA GLU A 114 10.44 13.89 28.87
C GLU A 114 9.77 15.24 29.18
N ASN A 115 9.98 16.26 28.34
CA ASN A 115 9.37 17.59 28.50
C ASN A 115 8.02 17.77 27.77
N THR A 116 7.54 16.79 26.99
CA THR A 116 6.37 16.94 26.09
C THR A 116 5.04 16.42 26.68
N ASN A 117 4.88 16.38 28.00
CA ASN A 117 3.55 16.27 28.60
C ASN A 117 2.73 17.59 28.53
N ARG A 118 3.23 18.66 27.88
CA ARG A 118 2.53 19.95 27.86
C ARG A 118 2.46 20.75 26.55
N VAL A 119 3.02 20.32 25.42
CA VAL A 119 2.85 21.08 24.16
C VAL A 119 2.69 20.14 22.97
N THR A 120 1.45 20.03 22.48
CA THR A 120 1.16 19.62 21.10
C THR A 120 1.88 20.56 20.13
N ALA A 121 3.01 20.13 19.58
CA ALA A 121 3.72 20.84 18.53
C ALA A 121 3.73 20.04 17.23
N ASN A 122 3.39 20.74 16.16
CA ASN A 122 3.42 20.32 14.78
C ASN A 122 4.83 19.80 14.41
N VAL A 123 4.91 18.56 13.95
CA VAL A 123 6.05 18.11 13.14
C VAL A 123 5.62 18.17 11.67
N SER A 124 5.76 19.37 11.10
CA SER A 124 5.85 19.54 9.65
C SER A 124 7.20 18.97 9.21
N GLY A 125 7.22 17.68 8.86
CA GLY A 125 8.41 17.02 8.32
C GLY A 125 8.73 17.54 6.92
N SER A 126 9.47 18.64 6.84
CA SER A 126 10.26 19.03 5.67
C SER A 126 11.60 18.30 5.73
N GLY A 127 11.58 17.00 5.43
CA GLY A 127 12.78 16.24 5.12
C GLY A 127 12.90 16.16 3.60
N LEU A 128 13.84 16.91 3.03
CA LEU A 128 14.31 16.70 1.66
C LEU A 128 14.90 15.29 1.59
N GLU A 129 14.20 14.37 0.92
CA GLU A 129 14.76 13.05 0.62
C GLU A 129 15.78 13.18 -0.52
N PRO A 130 16.99 12.62 -0.37
CA PRO A 130 17.96 12.59 -1.45
C PRO A 130 17.55 11.51 -2.46
N GLY A 131 17.41 11.90 -3.71
CA GLY A 131 17.08 11.01 -4.83
C GLY A 131 15.94 11.55 -5.68
N SER A 132 16.19 11.72 -6.97
CA SER A 132 15.30 12.29 -7.99
C SER A 132 13.97 11.52 -8.13
N LEU A 133 13.02 11.75 -7.22
CA LEU A 133 11.64 11.26 -7.27
C LEU A 133 10.62 12.40 -7.24
N GLY A 134 11.06 13.65 -7.42
CA GLY A 134 10.25 14.87 -7.30
C GLY A 134 9.06 14.96 -8.28
N GLY A 135 8.95 14.07 -9.26
CA GLY A 135 7.84 13.97 -10.21
C GLY A 135 6.91 12.77 -10.04
N ILE A 136 7.23 11.80 -9.17
CA ILE A 136 6.38 10.60 -9.01
C ILE A 136 5.34 10.84 -7.90
N PRO A 137 4.03 10.74 -8.20
CA PRO A 137 3.00 11.03 -7.21
C PRO A 137 3.09 10.05 -6.03
N LEU A 138 3.10 10.61 -4.84
CA LEU A 138 3.00 9.85 -3.60
C LEU A 138 1.55 9.38 -3.42
N LEU A 139 1.31 8.08 -3.27
CA LEU A 139 0.00 7.50 -3.04
C LEU A 139 -0.15 7.14 -1.56
N LEU A 140 -1.31 7.41 -0.99
CA LEU A 140 -1.70 7.05 0.37
C LEU A 140 -2.83 6.04 0.31
N THR A 141 -2.69 4.96 1.08
CA THR A 141 -3.76 4.01 1.33
C THR A 141 -4.40 4.23 2.69
N PHE A 142 -5.69 3.95 2.79
CA PHE A 142 -6.40 4.00 4.06
C PHE A 142 -7.59 3.04 4.04
N ARG A 143 -8.06 2.67 5.22
CA ARG A 143 -9.18 1.76 5.43
C ARG A 143 -10.37 2.53 5.99
N CYS A 144 -11.53 2.20 5.47
CA CYS A 144 -12.83 2.72 5.88
C CYS A 144 -13.75 1.51 5.97
N GLY A 145 -13.96 1.04 7.19
CA GLY A 145 -14.61 -0.21 7.50
C GLY A 145 -13.86 -1.44 6.99
N THR A 146 -14.54 -2.25 6.19
CA THR A 146 -13.95 -3.41 5.49
C THR A 146 -13.29 -3.02 4.16
N VAL A 147 -13.45 -1.77 3.72
CA VAL A 147 -13.05 -1.31 2.38
C VAL A 147 -11.74 -0.55 2.45
N HIS A 148 -10.89 -0.80 1.47
CA HIS A 148 -9.58 -0.18 1.34
C HIS A 148 -9.60 0.81 0.18
N PHE A 149 -9.01 1.98 0.41
CA PHE A 149 -8.96 3.08 -0.55
C PHE A 149 -7.53 3.49 -0.82
N ILE A 150 -7.31 4.06 -2.01
CA ILE A 150 -6.05 4.66 -2.42
C ILE A 150 -6.30 6.02 -3.08
N VAL A 151 -5.50 7.01 -2.67
CA VAL A 151 -5.57 8.40 -3.14
C VAL A 151 -4.17 8.94 -3.39
N LYS A 152 -4.04 9.93 -4.28
CA LYS A 152 -2.86 10.79 -4.30
C LYS A 152 -2.72 11.48 -2.93
N SER A 153 -1.55 11.35 -2.32
CA SER A 153 -1.22 11.92 -1.02
C SER A 153 -0.94 13.42 -1.16
N GLY A 154 -1.18 14.15 -0.08
CA GLY A 154 -0.84 15.56 0.07
C GLY A 154 -0.68 15.92 1.55
N PRO A 155 -0.51 17.21 1.88
CA PRO A 155 -0.57 17.68 3.26
C PRO A 155 -1.87 17.21 3.91
N LYS A 156 -1.77 16.47 5.01
CA LYS A 156 -2.90 15.77 5.62
C LYS A 156 -3.08 16.10 7.10
N LYS A 157 -4.34 16.08 7.54
CA LYS A 157 -4.73 16.28 8.94
C LYS A 157 -5.76 15.24 9.35
N ILE A 158 -5.60 14.66 10.54
CA ILE A 158 -6.53 13.67 11.08
C ILE A 158 -7.39 14.33 12.15
N PHE A 159 -8.70 14.19 12.03
CA PHE A 159 -9.68 14.63 13.03
C PHE A 159 -10.25 13.39 13.70
N LYS A 160 -10.01 13.26 15.01
CA LYS A 160 -10.56 12.17 15.82
C LYS A 160 -11.89 12.61 16.45
N ASN A 161 -12.66 11.65 16.97
CA ASN A 161 -13.92 11.91 17.70
C ASN A 161 -14.99 12.62 16.86
N VAL A 162 -15.10 12.27 15.59
CA VAL A 162 -16.13 12.81 14.70
C VAL A 162 -17.32 11.85 14.64
N HIS A 163 -18.53 12.36 14.83
CA HIS A 163 -19.74 11.56 14.64
C HIS A 163 -19.83 10.99 13.21
N ARG A 164 -19.92 9.66 13.09
CA ARG A 164 -19.93 8.93 11.80
C ARG A 164 -21.13 9.27 10.90
N ASN A 165 -22.23 9.74 11.52
CA ASN A 165 -23.44 10.19 10.85
C ASN A 165 -23.31 11.54 10.11
N LYS A 166 -22.19 12.27 10.28
CA LYS A 166 -21.97 13.52 9.56
C LYS A 166 -21.57 13.25 8.11
N ASP A 167 -22.32 13.81 7.17
CA ASP A 167 -21.97 13.77 5.74
C ASP A 167 -21.24 15.03 5.25
N LYS A 168 -21.18 16.08 6.09
CA LYS A 168 -20.47 17.32 5.81
C LYS A 168 -19.71 17.79 7.03
N VAL A 169 -18.58 18.44 6.80
CA VAL A 169 -17.77 19.11 7.83
C VAL A 169 -17.65 20.60 7.51
N LEU A 170 -17.81 21.44 8.52
CA LEU A 170 -17.51 22.87 8.42
C LEU A 170 -16.04 23.06 8.78
N TYR A 171 -15.25 23.53 7.83
CA TYR A 171 -13.82 23.77 8.01
C TYR A 171 -13.45 25.10 7.36
N GLU A 172 -12.80 26.01 8.11
CA GLU A 172 -12.42 27.35 7.64
C GLU A 172 -13.60 28.11 6.98
N GLY A 173 -14.79 28.04 7.58
CA GLY A 173 -16.00 28.71 7.08
C GLY A 173 -16.68 28.07 5.86
N LYS A 174 -16.12 27.00 5.28
CA LYS A 174 -16.67 26.28 4.13
C LYS A 174 -17.18 24.88 4.52
N LYS A 175 -18.31 24.46 3.93
CA LYS A 175 -18.86 23.11 4.12
C LYS A 175 -18.26 22.16 3.07
N TYR A 176 -17.60 21.11 3.54
CA TYR A 176 -17.03 20.08 2.68
C TYR A 176 -17.80 18.76 2.84
N PRO A 177 -18.10 18.04 1.74
CA PRO A 177 -18.65 16.70 1.82
C PRO A 177 -17.60 15.72 2.36
N ILE A 178 -18.07 14.72 3.10
CA ILE A 178 -17.26 13.62 3.62
C ILE A 178 -17.49 12.38 2.76
N PHE A 179 -16.39 11.81 2.24
CA PHE A 179 -16.40 10.60 1.42
C PHE A 179 -15.87 9.37 2.19
N PRO A 180 -16.30 8.12 1.89
CA PRO A 180 -17.52 7.76 1.16
C PRO A 180 -18.74 8.29 1.89
N SER A 181 -19.86 8.51 1.19
CA SER A 181 -21.12 8.96 1.81
C SER A 181 -21.64 7.97 2.86
N ARG A 182 -22.51 8.41 3.78
CA ARG A 182 -23.12 7.54 4.80
C ARG A 182 -23.69 6.25 4.19
N SER A 183 -24.47 6.36 3.12
CA SER A 183 -25.14 5.21 2.49
C SER A 183 -24.15 4.20 1.94
N ILE A 184 -23.07 4.67 1.31
CA ILE A 184 -22.00 3.79 0.79
C ILE A 184 -21.24 3.15 1.95
N TYR A 185 -20.89 3.95 2.96
CA TYR A 185 -20.13 3.52 4.12
C TYR A 185 -20.82 2.38 4.88
N PHE A 186 -22.09 2.56 5.25
CA PHE A 186 -22.84 1.54 6.00
C PHE A 186 -23.30 0.36 5.14
N SER A 187 -23.46 0.52 3.81
CA SER A 187 -23.79 -0.61 2.92
C SER A 187 -22.66 -1.64 2.78
N TRP A 188 -21.43 -1.29 3.14
CA TRP A 188 -20.25 -2.14 2.96
C TRP A 188 -19.78 -2.80 4.25
N GLU A 189 -20.40 -2.45 5.37
CA GLU A 189 -20.15 -3.09 6.65
C GLU A 189 -21.36 -3.94 7.03
N GLY A 190 -21.13 -5.23 7.33
CA GLY A 190 -22.22 -6.17 7.66
C GLY A 190 -23.00 -5.77 8.91
N GLU A 191 -24.25 -6.21 9.01
CA GLU A 191 -25.31 -5.80 9.96
C GLU A 191 -25.04 -6.01 11.47
N GLY A 192 -23.78 -6.27 11.89
CA GLY A 192 -23.47 -6.85 13.20
C GLY A 192 -22.81 -5.95 14.25
N ARG A 193 -22.54 -4.66 14.01
CA ARG A 193 -21.88 -3.80 15.02
C ARG A 193 -22.56 -2.44 15.16
N ALA A 194 -22.70 -2.02 16.43
CA ALA A 194 -23.21 -0.70 16.84
C ALA A 194 -22.21 0.43 16.55
N TRP A 195 -21.76 0.56 15.30
CA TRP A 195 -20.78 1.57 14.90
C TRP A 195 -21.35 2.98 14.89
N GLU A 196 -22.66 3.14 14.77
CA GLU A 196 -23.31 4.46 14.75
C GLU A 196 -23.02 5.28 16.03
N THR A 197 -22.72 4.60 17.13
CA THR A 197 -22.41 5.22 18.43
C THR A 197 -20.92 5.44 18.68
N GLU A 198 -20.03 4.84 17.89
CA GLU A 198 -18.58 4.98 18.09
C GLU A 198 -18.03 6.24 17.42
N PRO A 199 -17.12 6.98 18.09
CA PRO A 199 -16.43 8.10 17.46
C PRO A 199 -15.66 7.64 16.22
N GLY A 200 -15.93 8.29 15.09
CA GLY A 200 -15.21 8.10 13.83
C GLY A 200 -13.98 8.98 13.73
N THR A 201 -13.15 8.68 12.73
CA THR A 201 -11.98 9.48 12.38
C THR A 201 -12.12 9.99 10.95
N LEU A 202 -11.78 11.25 10.72
CA LEU A 202 -11.71 11.87 9.39
C LEU A 202 -10.27 12.16 9.00
N LEU A 203 -9.93 11.80 7.77
CA LEU A 203 -8.71 12.18 7.09
C LEU A 203 -9.00 13.37 6.17
N MET A 204 -8.36 14.50 6.41
CA MET A 204 -8.33 15.61 5.46
C MET A 204 -7.04 15.56 4.65
N ILE A 205 -7.16 15.73 3.34
CA ILE A 205 -6.02 15.95 2.44
C ILE A 205 -6.24 17.27 1.71
N ARG A 206 -5.20 18.11 1.71
CA ARG A 206 -5.19 19.37 0.98
C ARG A 206 -4.64 19.12 -0.43
N TYR A 207 -5.47 19.40 -1.43
CA TYR A 207 -5.08 19.39 -2.84
C TYR A 207 -5.05 20.82 -3.40
N PRO A 208 -4.40 21.06 -4.55
CA PRO A 208 -4.44 22.36 -5.23
C PRO A 208 -5.87 22.85 -5.51
N GLU A 209 -6.79 21.93 -5.83
CA GLU A 209 -8.19 22.24 -6.14
C GLU A 209 -9.07 22.42 -4.89
N GLY A 210 -8.54 22.09 -3.70
CA GLY A 210 -9.21 22.28 -2.43
C GLY A 210 -9.01 21.14 -1.42
N ASN A 211 -9.54 21.35 -0.22
CA ASN A 211 -9.51 20.33 0.84
C ASN A 211 -10.54 19.23 0.57
N ARG A 212 -10.14 17.97 0.76
CA ARG A 212 -11.04 16.81 0.71
C ARG A 212 -11.01 16.07 2.03
N PHE A 213 -12.17 15.55 2.42
CA PHE A 213 -12.38 14.86 3.69
C PHE A 213 -12.86 13.43 3.44
N PHE A 214 -12.19 12.50 4.09
CA PHE A 214 -12.41 11.06 3.96
C PHE A 214 -12.73 10.46 5.34
N ARG A 215 -13.73 9.58 5.43
CA ARG A 215 -13.89 8.68 6.58
C ARG A 215 -12.70 7.72 6.56
N CYS A 216 -12.01 7.62 7.69
CA CYS A 216 -10.76 6.87 7.78
C CYS A 216 -10.69 6.19 9.14
N ASP A 217 -10.85 4.88 9.18
CA ASP A 217 -10.70 4.09 10.41
C ASP A 217 -9.24 3.77 10.69
N ALA A 218 -8.44 3.52 9.65
CA ALA A 218 -7.01 3.29 9.78
C ALA A 218 -6.26 3.85 8.57
N LEU A 219 -5.12 4.50 8.80
CA LEU A 219 -4.18 4.81 7.72
C LEU A 219 -3.39 3.55 7.35
N GLY A 220 -3.15 3.38 6.06
CA GLY A 220 -2.27 2.34 5.53
C GLY A 220 -0.95 2.92 5.07
N ASP A 221 -0.29 2.18 4.18
CA ASP A 221 0.98 2.55 3.60
C ASP A 221 0.90 3.80 2.73
N THR A 222 2.03 4.48 2.65
CA THR A 222 2.28 5.54 1.66
C THR A 222 3.44 5.09 0.78
N PHE A 223 3.28 5.13 -0.55
CA PHE A 223 4.30 4.67 -1.50
C PHE A 223 4.24 5.46 -2.81
N ARG A 224 5.32 5.43 -3.60
CA ARG A 224 5.42 6.08 -4.91
C ARG A 224 5.34 5.04 -6.02
N ILE A 225 4.53 5.28 -7.05
CA ILE A 225 4.48 4.49 -8.30
C ILE A 225 4.36 5.47 -9.46
N PRO A 226 5.13 5.30 -10.56
CA PRO A 226 4.96 6.11 -11.78
C PRO A 226 3.50 6.11 -12.25
N GLU A 227 2.99 7.27 -12.67
CA GLU A 227 1.56 7.45 -12.96
C GLU A 227 1.09 6.52 -14.10
N ASP A 228 1.89 6.33 -15.15
CA ASP A 228 1.57 5.44 -16.26
C ASP A 228 1.51 3.97 -15.83
N THR A 229 2.40 3.56 -14.92
CA THR A 229 2.38 2.22 -14.35
C THR A 229 1.19 2.04 -13.42
N PHE A 230 0.82 3.07 -12.65
CA PHE A 230 -0.37 3.03 -11.82
C PHE A 230 -1.64 2.91 -12.66
N LYS A 231 -1.81 3.75 -13.69
CA LYS A 231 -2.98 3.74 -14.59
C LYS A 231 -3.13 2.40 -15.32
N ARG A 232 -2.04 1.80 -15.82
CA ARG A 232 -2.08 0.47 -16.47
C ARG A 232 -2.51 -0.65 -15.53
N ARG A 233 -2.26 -0.52 -14.22
CA ARG A 233 -2.64 -1.52 -13.21
C ARG A 233 -4.01 -1.28 -12.60
N LEU A 234 -4.69 -0.19 -12.96
CA LEU A 234 -6.08 0.07 -12.56
C LEU A 234 -7.01 -0.86 -13.33
N GLN A 235 -7.86 -1.56 -12.58
CA GLN A 235 -8.90 -2.42 -13.13
C GLN A 235 -10.27 -1.76 -12.92
N PRO A 236 -11.19 -1.82 -13.90
CA PRO A 236 -12.53 -1.29 -13.74
C PRO A 236 -13.28 -2.07 -12.66
N THR A 237 -14.17 -1.40 -11.92
CA THR A 237 -15.09 -2.07 -11.01
C THR A 237 -16.40 -2.43 -11.72
N ASP A 238 -16.96 -3.59 -11.37
CA ASP A 238 -18.27 -4.04 -11.90
C ASP A 238 -19.44 -3.22 -11.33
N LYS A 239 -19.21 -2.45 -10.25
CA LYS A 239 -20.25 -1.68 -9.56
C LYS A 239 -20.46 -0.33 -10.24
N GLN A 240 -21.69 -0.07 -10.70
CA GLN A 240 -22.16 1.23 -11.25
C GLN A 240 -22.29 2.35 -10.20
N SER A 241 -21.35 2.45 -9.25
CA SER A 241 -21.26 3.64 -8.38
C SER A 241 -20.51 4.73 -9.14
N SER A 242 -21.15 5.88 -9.36
CA SER A 242 -20.60 6.96 -10.19
C SER A 242 -19.27 7.54 -9.67
N GLU A 243 -18.98 7.38 -8.36
CA GLU A 243 -17.83 7.99 -7.69
C GLU A 243 -16.57 7.12 -7.64
N ILE A 244 -16.68 5.79 -7.77
CA ILE A 244 -15.54 4.86 -7.74
C ILE A 244 -15.59 3.96 -8.97
N ARG A 245 -14.67 4.18 -9.90
CA ARG A 245 -14.65 3.47 -11.20
C ARG A 245 -13.56 2.42 -11.32
N TYR A 246 -12.49 2.56 -10.53
CA TYR A 246 -11.29 1.75 -10.66
C TYR A 246 -10.80 1.24 -9.31
N TYR A 247 -10.11 0.10 -9.33
CA TYR A 247 -9.37 -0.41 -8.19
C TYR A 247 -7.96 -0.85 -8.58
N PHE A 248 -7.07 -0.82 -7.60
CA PHE A 248 -5.68 -1.27 -7.68
C PHE A 248 -5.48 -2.45 -6.72
N ARG A 249 -4.78 -3.51 -7.14
CA ARG A 249 -4.43 -4.62 -6.26
C ARG A 249 -2.98 -4.52 -5.78
N LYS A 250 -2.80 -4.58 -4.46
CA LYS A 250 -1.48 -4.66 -3.80
C LYS A 250 -1.56 -5.70 -2.69
N ALA A 251 -0.61 -6.64 -2.67
CA ALA A 251 -0.52 -7.71 -1.67
C ALA A 251 -1.86 -8.47 -1.45
N GLY A 252 -2.56 -8.78 -2.55
CA GLY A 252 -3.86 -9.48 -2.49
C GLY A 252 -5.06 -8.65 -2.02
N ILE A 253 -4.85 -7.39 -1.61
CA ILE A 253 -5.91 -6.47 -1.17
C ILE A 253 -6.34 -5.59 -2.35
N ARG A 254 -7.65 -5.36 -2.49
CA ARG A 254 -8.23 -4.43 -3.47
C ARG A 254 -8.38 -3.05 -2.85
N TYR A 255 -7.68 -2.07 -3.41
CA TYR A 255 -7.79 -0.67 -3.04
C TYR A 255 -8.58 0.09 -4.09
N TYR A 256 -9.71 0.68 -3.72
CA TYR A 256 -10.51 1.49 -4.63
C TYR A 256 -9.84 2.85 -4.82
N TYR A 257 -9.59 3.20 -6.08
CA TYR A 257 -8.96 4.47 -6.43
C TYR A 257 -9.98 5.60 -6.39
N ILE A 258 -9.66 6.65 -5.66
CA ILE A 258 -10.47 7.88 -5.63
C ILE A 258 -9.69 8.95 -6.42
N PRO A 259 -10.12 9.32 -7.64
CA PRO A 259 -9.44 10.32 -8.46
C PRO A 259 -9.49 11.70 -7.82
N GLN A 260 -8.52 12.56 -8.15
CA GLN A 260 -8.58 13.98 -7.82
C GLN A 260 -9.65 14.67 -8.68
N LYS A 261 -10.18 15.82 -8.24
CA LYS A 261 -11.15 16.57 -9.05
C LYS A 261 -10.41 17.12 -10.26
N GLY A 262 -10.79 16.67 -11.47
CA GLY A 262 -10.17 17.09 -12.72
C GLY A 262 -9.32 16.01 -13.42
N GLU A 263 -9.20 14.81 -12.82
CA GLU A 263 -8.74 13.57 -13.48
C GLU A 263 -9.91 12.77 -14.05
#